data_AF-A0A521A041-F1
#
_entry.id   AF-A0A521A041-F1
#
_cell.length_a   1.000
_cell.length_b   1.000
_cell.length_c   1.000
_cell.angle_alpha   90.00
_cell.angle_beta   90.00
_cell.angle_gamma   90.00
#
_symmetry.space_group_name_H-M   'P 1'
#
loop_
_entity.id
_entity.type
_entity.pdbx_description
1 polymer ?
#
loop_
_entity_poly.entity_id
_entity_poly.type
_entity_poly.pdbx_seq_one_letter_code
_entity_poly.pdbx_strand_id
1 'polypeptide(L)'
;MGRNRSRKTSETTKKQSTLIKARGIDELVQRLLKVETELNANIPTTLWISDLHGEGDRFKSILRGRFGVLYQTCREALPNTFTTDKIQYLVRIIRQQQYIVDKDIRMDTQDVILCLVQILKYKLTNARYNVDEILMPEFRETISRLLAGLVVPNPIFEEEIISSRLITHLCHGIRNVLLDRIQVLGDVFDRGPQPDKIIRFLSSSPYRRIVDYVFGNHDILWMGAASGNRSLIAEAMRITCRYDHFEFMERLDFDISVLESFATSTYPADRVTGNFKAKTEKGRSMEKALAMIQFKLEEQTIRDFTDYNMGSRLWLDKLVKMLENNQTEGLNDTYFPTLDPTDPNRLTTEEQEVIDDLVSQFVTNRKLKRLLGYLFSTGKTFSIYNDILNIHALVPSTKDGDFDEFLGRSGKNLLNFIQATIERVGNNYMEGKPQDHRDQALFFYLWCGPKSPFFGKHAMKTFERYFLIDKSTHVERSLYWQQNLEQPQFKAKLLSEFGVQRVVYGHTPIDYLKGKHMAGDDGVAINVDGGFAAAYYNRGHSLVQTPHQLYGIILPTPDEIKEAERKLESAPLDIELIDEFLHPMKVKDSQEGKMLQKERNQLMKKITRLEAETTN
;
A
#
# COMPACT_ATOMS: atom_id res chain seq x y z
N MET A 1 -57.19 -11.93 50.60
CA MET A 1 -56.56 -12.38 49.33
C MET A 1 -55.37 -11.53 48.83
N GLY A 2 -54.82 -10.57 49.60
CA GLY A 2 -53.79 -9.64 49.09
C GLY A 2 -52.30 -10.01 49.25
N ARG A 3 -51.92 -11.03 50.03
CA ARG A 3 -50.50 -11.34 50.32
C ARG A 3 -49.79 -12.26 49.31
N ASN A 4 -50.51 -12.93 48.41
CA ASN A 4 -49.90 -13.87 47.45
C ASN A 4 -49.50 -13.28 46.09
N ARG A 5 -49.96 -12.06 45.73
CA ARG A 5 -49.58 -11.42 44.45
C ARG A 5 -48.23 -10.69 44.51
N SER A 6 -47.85 -10.13 45.66
CA SER A 6 -46.59 -9.38 45.84
C SER A 6 -45.33 -10.26 45.89
N ARG A 7 -45.43 -11.49 46.43
CA ARG A 7 -44.30 -12.45 46.42
C ARG A 7 -43.98 -12.94 45.00
N LYS A 8 -45.00 -13.27 44.20
CA LYS A 8 -44.85 -13.75 42.81
C LYS A 8 -44.22 -12.69 41.88
N THR A 9 -44.55 -11.41 42.04
CA THR A 9 -43.95 -10.32 41.25
C THR A 9 -42.50 -10.02 41.66
N SER A 10 -42.14 -10.18 42.94
CA SER A 10 -40.75 -10.02 43.41
C SER A 10 -39.81 -11.15 42.97
N GLU A 11 -40.31 -12.40 42.90
CA GLU A 11 -39.52 -13.54 42.43
C GLU A 11 -39.29 -13.51 40.91
N THR A 12 -40.25 -13.00 40.15
CA THR A 12 -40.11 -12.84 38.69
C THR A 12 -39.13 -11.72 38.35
N THR A 13 -39.18 -10.57 39.03
CA THR A 13 -38.18 -9.50 38.86
C THR A 13 -36.78 -9.93 39.31
N LYS A 14 -36.67 -10.70 40.41
CA LYS A 14 -35.38 -11.24 40.86
C LYS A 14 -34.80 -12.24 39.85
N LYS A 15 -35.61 -13.19 39.34
CA LYS A 15 -35.19 -14.12 38.27
C LYS A 15 -34.80 -13.40 36.98
N GLN A 16 -35.54 -12.38 36.57
CA GLN A 16 -35.27 -11.60 35.36
C GLN A 16 -33.98 -10.78 35.49
N SER A 17 -33.72 -10.19 36.68
CA SER A 17 -32.45 -9.56 37.04
C SER A 17 -31.27 -10.56 37.01
N THR A 18 -31.44 -11.76 37.55
CA THR A 18 -30.40 -12.81 37.52
C THR A 18 -30.12 -13.30 36.10
N LEU A 19 -31.15 -13.45 35.26
CA LEU A 19 -31.02 -13.81 33.83
C LEU A 19 -30.29 -12.73 33.01
N ILE A 20 -30.57 -11.45 33.26
CA ILE A 20 -29.87 -10.33 32.61
C ILE A 20 -28.40 -10.28 33.04
N LYS A 21 -28.10 -10.52 34.33
CA LYS A 21 -26.72 -10.61 34.83
C LYS A 21 -25.96 -11.82 34.26
N ALA A 22 -26.59 -12.99 34.20
CA ALA A 22 -26.01 -14.20 33.61
C ALA A 22 -25.67 -13.97 32.12
N ARG A 23 -26.57 -13.38 31.34
CA ARG A 23 -26.32 -13.03 29.94
C ARG A 23 -25.15 -12.05 29.78
N GLY A 24 -24.99 -11.09 30.69
CA GLY A 24 -23.84 -10.18 30.71
C GLY A 24 -22.52 -10.87 31.05
N ILE A 25 -22.53 -11.90 31.90
CA ILE A 25 -21.34 -12.72 32.18
C ILE A 25 -21.00 -13.59 30.96
N ASP A 26 -21.99 -14.21 30.33
CA ASP A 26 -21.79 -15.03 29.12
C ASP A 26 -21.15 -14.22 27.98
N GLU A 27 -21.59 -12.98 27.76
CA GLU A 27 -20.99 -12.07 26.77
C GLU A 27 -19.51 -11.76 27.08
N LEU A 28 -19.17 -11.55 28.36
CA LEU A 28 -17.79 -11.33 28.79
C LEU A 28 -16.94 -12.59 28.65
N VAL A 29 -17.49 -13.76 28.98
CA VAL A 29 -16.83 -15.06 28.81
C VAL A 29 -16.57 -15.32 27.32
N GLN A 30 -17.55 -15.08 26.44
CA GLN A 30 -17.35 -15.19 24.99
C GLN A 30 -16.25 -14.25 24.49
N ARG A 31 -16.22 -13.00 24.98
CA ARG A 31 -15.13 -12.06 24.63
C ARG A 31 -13.78 -12.56 25.14
N LEU A 32 -13.71 -13.07 26.37
CA LEU A 32 -12.49 -13.63 26.95
C LEU A 32 -11.95 -14.80 26.11
N LEU A 33 -12.82 -15.76 25.77
CA LEU A 33 -12.46 -16.92 24.94
C LEU A 33 -11.98 -16.48 23.55
N LYS A 34 -12.62 -15.47 22.95
CA LYS A 34 -12.17 -14.90 21.68
C LYS A 34 -10.77 -14.29 21.78
N VAL A 35 -10.47 -13.57 22.86
CA VAL A 35 -9.13 -13.01 23.10
C VAL A 35 -8.10 -14.11 23.35
N GLU A 36 -8.44 -15.16 24.10
CA GLU A 36 -7.54 -16.32 24.30
C GLU A 36 -7.23 -17.05 23.00
N THR A 37 -8.24 -17.28 22.15
CA THR A 37 -8.02 -17.88 20.83
C THR A 37 -7.09 -17.02 19.97
N GLU A 38 -7.31 -15.70 19.97
CA GLU A 38 -6.49 -14.76 19.21
C GLU A 38 -5.04 -14.71 19.69
N LEU A 39 -4.80 -14.68 21.01
CA LEU A 39 -3.46 -14.72 21.59
C LEU A 39 -2.68 -15.98 21.20
N ASN A 40 -3.37 -17.11 21.09
CA ASN A 40 -2.75 -18.40 20.80
C ASN A 40 -2.67 -18.73 19.31
N ALA A 41 -3.29 -17.92 18.46
CA ALA A 41 -3.18 -18.02 17.00
C ALA A 41 -1.79 -17.59 16.52
N ASN A 42 -1.40 -18.14 15.38
CA ASN A 42 -0.20 -17.71 14.68
C ASN A 42 -0.38 -16.29 14.13
N ILE A 43 0.72 -15.55 13.98
CA ILE A 43 0.67 -14.24 13.35
C ILE A 43 0.15 -14.35 11.90
N PRO A 44 -0.58 -13.35 11.40
CA PRO A 44 -1.12 -13.39 10.05
C PRO A 44 -0.03 -13.36 8.97
N THR A 45 -0.20 -14.15 7.90
CA THR A 45 0.67 -14.11 6.73
C THR A 45 0.49 -12.77 6.02
N THR A 46 1.55 -11.96 6.01
CA THR A 46 1.53 -10.58 5.53
C THR A 46 2.44 -10.43 4.32
N LEU A 47 1.94 -9.75 3.28
CA LEU A 47 2.68 -9.42 2.06
C LEU A 47 2.90 -7.90 2.01
N TRP A 48 4.13 -7.45 1.77
CA TRP A 48 4.42 -6.05 1.47
C TRP A 48 4.68 -5.84 -0.01
N ILE A 49 4.19 -4.70 -0.49
CA ILE A 49 4.39 -4.24 -1.85
C ILE A 49 4.49 -2.70 -1.87
N SER A 50 5.37 -2.17 -2.71
CA SER A 50 5.63 -0.73 -2.84
C SER A 50 5.70 -0.33 -4.32
N ASP A 51 5.74 0.97 -4.61
CA ASP A 51 6.16 1.53 -5.90
C ASP A 51 5.43 0.91 -7.11
N LEU A 52 4.11 0.82 -7.01
CA LEU A 52 3.25 0.16 -7.99
C LEU A 52 3.17 0.92 -9.33
N HIS A 53 3.31 2.25 -9.27
CA HIS A 53 3.44 3.19 -10.38
C HIS A 53 2.53 2.90 -11.58
N GLY A 54 1.26 2.59 -11.36
CA GLY A 54 0.26 2.45 -12.42
C GLY A 54 0.33 1.15 -13.21
N GLU A 55 1.17 0.17 -12.83
CA GLU A 55 1.32 -1.11 -13.52
C GLU A 55 0.22 -2.13 -13.15
N GLY A 56 -1.03 -1.77 -13.44
CA GLY A 56 -2.22 -2.48 -12.93
C GLY A 56 -2.38 -3.93 -13.39
N ASP A 57 -2.04 -4.26 -14.64
CA ASP A 57 -2.06 -5.64 -15.12
C ASP A 57 -1.00 -6.50 -14.43
N ARG A 58 0.23 -6.00 -14.33
CA ARG A 58 1.33 -6.67 -13.64
C ARG A 58 0.96 -6.91 -12.18
N PHE A 59 0.51 -5.89 -11.48
CA PHE A 59 0.03 -5.99 -10.09
C PHE A 59 -1.03 -7.09 -9.91
N LYS A 60 -2.04 -7.10 -10.80
CA LYS A 60 -3.14 -8.07 -10.76
C LYS A 60 -2.64 -9.50 -11.02
N SER A 61 -1.75 -9.71 -11.98
CA SER A 61 -1.18 -11.03 -12.27
C SER A 61 -0.34 -11.54 -11.11
N ILE A 62 0.51 -10.70 -10.51
CA ILE A 62 1.35 -11.14 -9.40
C ILE A 62 0.52 -11.46 -8.15
N LEU A 63 -0.50 -10.65 -7.82
CA LEU A 63 -1.42 -10.96 -6.71
C LEU A 63 -2.24 -12.22 -6.94
N ARG A 64 -2.67 -12.49 -8.18
CA ARG A 64 -3.33 -13.76 -8.54
C ARG A 64 -2.38 -14.95 -8.42
N GLY A 65 -1.12 -14.78 -8.79
CA GLY A 65 -0.04 -15.74 -8.58
C GLY A 65 0.40 -15.87 -7.12
N ARG A 66 -0.11 -15.00 -6.23
CA ARG A 66 0.13 -14.98 -4.78
C ARG A 66 1.62 -14.94 -4.40
N PHE A 67 2.48 -14.36 -5.24
CA PHE A 67 3.91 -14.14 -4.95
C PHE A 67 4.66 -15.40 -4.44
N GLY A 68 4.29 -16.62 -4.85
CA GLY A 68 4.93 -17.83 -4.31
C GLY A 68 4.61 -18.17 -2.85
N VAL A 69 3.79 -17.37 -2.17
CA VAL A 69 3.31 -17.64 -0.80
C VAL A 69 2.61 -19.00 -0.74
N LEU A 70 1.98 -19.44 -1.83
CA LEU A 70 1.36 -20.75 -1.92
C LEU A 70 2.37 -21.89 -1.77
N TYR A 71 3.50 -21.80 -2.48
CA TYR A 71 4.57 -22.79 -2.37
C TYR A 71 5.09 -22.84 -0.94
N GLN A 72 5.33 -21.68 -0.34
CA GLN A 72 5.86 -21.60 1.02
C GLN A 72 4.86 -22.11 2.07
N THR A 73 3.58 -21.81 1.90
CA THR A 73 2.51 -22.32 2.77
C THR A 73 2.45 -23.85 2.71
N CYS A 74 2.57 -24.45 1.52
CA CYS A 74 2.64 -25.90 1.39
C CYS A 74 3.89 -26.49 2.06
N ARG A 75 5.05 -25.83 1.92
CA ARG A 75 6.32 -26.22 2.55
C ARG A 75 6.25 -26.19 4.07
N GLU A 76 5.57 -25.20 4.65
CA GLU A 76 5.42 -25.01 6.10
C GLU A 76 4.36 -25.95 6.70
N ALA A 77 3.27 -26.22 5.96
CA ALA A 77 2.16 -27.02 6.45
C ALA A 77 2.43 -28.53 6.45
N LEU A 78 3.32 -29.00 5.56
CA LEU A 78 3.56 -30.42 5.30
C LEU A 78 4.90 -30.91 5.90
N PRO A 79 5.05 -32.21 6.17
CA PRO A 79 6.29 -32.77 6.70
C PRO A 79 7.49 -32.49 5.80
N ASN A 80 8.66 -32.27 6.42
CA ASN A 80 9.92 -32.00 5.70
C ASN A 80 10.38 -33.14 4.77
N THR A 81 9.76 -34.31 4.85
CA THR A 81 9.99 -35.46 3.95
C THR A 81 9.37 -35.29 2.56
N PHE A 82 8.51 -34.28 2.35
CA PHE A 82 8.00 -33.95 1.02
C PHE A 82 9.10 -33.35 0.14
N THR A 83 9.29 -33.94 -1.04
CA THR A 83 10.21 -33.43 -2.05
C THR A 83 9.68 -32.15 -2.69
N THR A 84 10.58 -31.36 -3.27
CA THR A 84 10.22 -30.15 -4.03
C THR A 84 9.18 -30.43 -5.11
N ASP A 85 9.31 -31.55 -5.84
CA ASP A 85 8.39 -31.92 -6.91
C ASP A 85 6.97 -32.21 -6.40
N LYS A 86 6.84 -32.88 -5.24
CA LYS A 86 5.54 -33.13 -4.62
C LYS A 86 4.86 -31.82 -4.18
N ILE A 87 5.65 -30.88 -3.65
CA ILE A 87 5.11 -29.56 -3.28
C ILE A 87 4.67 -28.78 -4.52
N GLN A 88 5.48 -28.76 -5.58
CA GLN A 88 5.10 -28.11 -6.84
C GLN A 88 3.84 -28.74 -7.45
N TYR A 89 3.72 -30.07 -7.37
CA TYR A 89 2.53 -30.80 -7.79
C TYR A 89 1.27 -30.36 -7.02
N LEU A 90 1.34 -30.26 -5.69
CA LEU A 90 0.22 -29.74 -4.88
C LEU A 90 -0.10 -28.27 -5.18
N VAL A 91 0.91 -27.43 -5.39
CA VAL A 91 0.72 -26.03 -5.80
C VAL A 91 -0.03 -25.95 -7.14
N ARG A 92 0.32 -26.83 -8.10
CA ARG A 92 -0.36 -26.93 -9.40
C ARG A 92 -1.83 -27.32 -9.23
N ILE A 93 -2.14 -28.31 -8.40
CA ILE A 93 -3.51 -28.72 -8.06
C ILE A 93 -4.30 -27.55 -7.45
N ILE A 94 -3.74 -26.83 -6.49
CA ILE A 94 -4.44 -25.71 -5.83
C ILE A 94 -4.73 -24.57 -6.82
N ARG A 95 -3.79 -24.25 -7.71
CA ARG A 95 -3.96 -23.21 -8.73
C ARG A 95 -5.02 -23.58 -9.76
N GLN A 96 -5.00 -24.82 -10.24
CA GLN A 96 -5.97 -25.31 -11.23
C GLN A 96 -7.32 -25.71 -10.60
N GLN A 97 -7.37 -25.88 -9.28
CA GLN A 97 -8.55 -26.30 -8.52
C GLN A 97 -9.13 -27.65 -8.96
N GLN A 98 -8.26 -28.55 -9.42
CA GLN A 98 -8.63 -29.89 -9.89
C GLN A 98 -7.51 -30.88 -9.59
N TYR A 99 -7.87 -32.15 -9.41
CA TYR A 99 -6.92 -33.24 -9.37
C TYR A 99 -6.24 -33.41 -10.73
N ILE A 100 -4.93 -33.71 -10.73
CA ILE A 100 -4.13 -33.85 -11.95
C ILE A 100 -3.36 -35.16 -11.83
N VAL A 101 -3.57 -36.10 -12.75
CA VAL A 101 -2.77 -37.32 -12.77
C VAL A 101 -1.37 -36.99 -13.28
N ASP A 102 -0.36 -37.34 -12.51
CA ASP A 102 1.05 -37.17 -12.87
C ASP A 102 1.75 -38.53 -12.75
N LYS A 103 2.44 -38.96 -13.82
CA LYS A 103 3.03 -40.30 -13.89
C LYS A 103 4.28 -40.44 -13.03
N ASP A 104 4.95 -39.31 -12.76
CA ASP A 104 6.21 -39.28 -12.04
C ASP A 104 6.00 -39.02 -10.53
N ILE A 105 4.84 -38.46 -10.16
CA ILE A 105 4.46 -38.19 -8.77
C ILE A 105 3.49 -39.26 -8.25
N ARG A 106 3.97 -40.10 -7.31
CA ARG A 106 3.13 -41.08 -6.60
C ARG A 106 2.35 -40.39 -5.47
N MET A 107 1.23 -39.77 -5.82
CA MET A 107 0.21 -39.29 -4.88
C MET A 107 -1.16 -39.62 -5.47
N ASP A 108 -1.95 -40.43 -4.76
CA ASP A 108 -3.33 -40.70 -5.17
C ASP A 108 -4.29 -39.59 -4.71
N THR A 109 -5.57 -39.74 -5.05
CA THR A 109 -6.61 -38.79 -4.69
C THR A 109 -6.73 -38.60 -3.17
N GLN A 110 -6.56 -39.67 -2.38
CA GLN A 110 -6.64 -39.61 -0.93
C GLN A 110 -5.44 -38.86 -0.36
N ASP A 111 -4.23 -39.14 -0.84
CA ASP A 111 -3.01 -38.40 -0.47
C ASP A 111 -3.19 -36.89 -0.71
N VAL A 112 -3.71 -36.52 -1.88
CA VAL A 112 -3.97 -35.12 -2.23
C VAL A 112 -4.99 -34.50 -1.28
N ILE A 113 -6.14 -35.14 -1.05
CA ILE A 113 -7.17 -34.62 -0.13
C ILE A 113 -6.58 -34.38 1.26
N LEU A 114 -5.84 -35.36 1.81
CA LEU A 114 -5.25 -35.24 3.15
C LEU A 114 -4.19 -34.13 3.22
N CYS A 115 -3.37 -33.97 2.17
CA CYS A 115 -2.41 -32.87 2.09
C CYS A 115 -3.12 -31.51 2.04
N LEU A 116 -4.17 -31.37 1.23
CA LEU A 116 -4.95 -30.14 1.13
C LEU A 116 -5.67 -29.80 2.46
N VAL A 117 -6.21 -30.81 3.16
CA VAL A 117 -6.79 -30.63 4.50
C VAL A 117 -5.73 -30.13 5.48
N GLN A 118 -4.52 -30.69 5.44
CA GLN A 118 -3.42 -30.27 6.32
C GLN A 118 -2.95 -28.83 6.02
N ILE A 119 -2.85 -28.47 4.74
CA ILE A 119 -2.51 -27.11 4.30
C ILE A 119 -3.58 -26.11 4.77
N LEU A 120 -4.86 -26.44 4.57
CA LEU A 120 -5.97 -25.61 5.03
C LEU A 120 -5.95 -25.49 6.56
N LYS A 121 -5.75 -26.60 7.28
CA LYS A 121 -5.66 -26.61 8.74
C LYS A 121 -4.55 -25.71 9.25
N TYR A 122 -3.36 -25.78 8.64
CA TYR A 122 -2.25 -24.87 8.96
C TYR A 122 -2.67 -23.41 8.82
N LYS A 123 -3.26 -23.01 7.69
CA LYS A 123 -3.72 -21.62 7.51
C LYS A 123 -4.83 -21.21 8.48
N LEU A 124 -5.70 -22.13 8.87
CA LEU A 124 -6.74 -21.87 9.88
C LEU A 124 -6.17 -21.71 11.31
N THR A 125 -4.89 -22.02 11.54
CA THR A 125 -4.22 -21.66 12.81
C THR A 125 -3.75 -20.21 12.86
N ASN A 126 -3.68 -19.52 11.72
CA ASN A 126 -3.50 -18.08 11.65
C ASN A 126 -4.80 -17.36 12.05
N ALA A 127 -4.71 -16.07 12.36
CA ALA A 127 -5.77 -15.30 12.99
C ALA A 127 -7.17 -15.42 12.34
N ARG A 128 -8.19 -15.45 13.22
CA ARG A 128 -9.63 -15.18 13.02
C ARG A 128 -10.24 -15.54 11.66
N TYR A 129 -10.03 -16.76 11.22
CA TYR A 129 -10.82 -17.35 10.15
C TYR A 129 -12.09 -18.01 10.70
N ASN A 130 -13.26 -17.51 10.31
CA ASN A 130 -14.49 -18.28 10.46
C ASN A 130 -14.61 -19.23 9.25
N VAL A 131 -14.64 -20.53 9.52
CA VAL A 131 -14.78 -21.57 8.48
C VAL A 131 -15.99 -21.31 7.58
N ASP A 132 -17.06 -20.73 8.14
CA ASP A 132 -18.28 -20.36 7.41
C ASP A 132 -18.07 -19.27 6.34
N GLU A 133 -17.05 -18.43 6.52
CA GLU A 133 -16.71 -17.34 5.59
C GLU A 133 -15.79 -17.80 4.45
N ILE A 134 -15.13 -18.95 4.62
CA ILE A 134 -14.07 -19.42 3.72
C ILE A 134 -14.56 -20.55 2.82
N LEU A 135 -15.35 -21.46 3.39
CA LEU A 135 -15.79 -22.67 2.72
C LEU A 135 -17.15 -22.50 2.06
N MET A 136 -17.24 -23.00 0.83
CA MET A 136 -18.52 -23.09 0.13
C MET A 136 -19.47 -24.05 0.86
N PRO A 137 -20.79 -23.77 0.91
CA PRO A 137 -21.73 -24.52 1.73
C PRO A 137 -21.80 -26.03 1.47
N GLU A 138 -21.61 -26.45 0.22
CA GLU A 138 -21.90 -27.81 -0.27
C GLU A 138 -21.02 -28.90 0.36
N PHE A 139 -19.74 -28.58 0.62
CA PHE A 139 -18.78 -29.50 1.27
C PHE A 139 -18.34 -29.02 2.66
N ARG A 140 -19.00 -27.99 3.21
CA ARG A 140 -18.57 -27.35 4.46
C ARG A 140 -18.51 -28.33 5.63
N GLU A 141 -19.56 -29.12 5.83
CA GLU A 141 -19.60 -30.12 6.91
C GLU A 141 -18.49 -31.16 6.73
N THR A 142 -18.36 -31.71 5.53
CA THR A 142 -17.33 -32.69 5.19
C THR A 142 -15.92 -32.19 5.47
N ILE A 143 -15.58 -30.98 5.00
CA ILE A 143 -14.27 -30.36 5.24
C ILE A 143 -14.08 -30.09 6.73
N SER A 144 -15.12 -29.62 7.43
CA SER A 144 -15.04 -29.36 8.88
C SER A 144 -14.75 -30.64 9.67
N ARG A 145 -15.37 -31.76 9.29
CA ARG A 145 -15.10 -33.08 9.88
C ARG A 145 -13.66 -33.52 9.59
N LEU A 146 -13.18 -33.38 8.36
CA LEU A 146 -11.80 -33.68 7.98
C LEU A 146 -10.78 -32.86 8.79
N LEU A 147 -11.00 -31.56 8.94
CA LEU A 147 -10.14 -30.66 9.73
C LEU A 147 -10.07 -31.08 11.21
N ALA A 148 -11.21 -31.52 11.76
CA ALA A 148 -11.35 -32.02 13.12
C ALA A 148 -10.82 -33.46 13.30
N GLY A 149 -10.41 -34.15 12.22
CA GLY A 149 -9.98 -35.55 12.27
C GLY A 149 -11.13 -36.53 12.55
N LEU A 150 -12.36 -36.13 12.24
CA LEU A 150 -13.56 -36.96 12.41
C LEU A 150 -13.78 -37.85 11.18
N VAL A 151 -14.48 -38.97 11.41
CA VAL A 151 -14.84 -39.92 10.35
C VAL A 151 -15.73 -39.25 9.30
N VAL A 152 -15.42 -39.53 8.03
CA VAL A 152 -16.21 -39.13 6.86
C VAL A 152 -16.54 -40.34 5.99
N PRO A 153 -17.62 -40.31 5.18
CA PRO A 153 -17.99 -41.43 4.31
C PRO A 153 -16.90 -41.81 3.30
N ASN A 154 -16.67 -43.11 3.10
CA ASN A 154 -15.72 -43.66 2.12
C ASN A 154 -15.84 -43.10 0.69
N PRO A 155 -17.04 -42.79 0.14
CA PRO A 155 -17.17 -42.20 -1.19
C PRO A 155 -16.39 -40.91 -1.42
N ILE A 156 -16.00 -40.20 -0.35
CA ILE A 156 -15.14 -39.01 -0.44
C ILE A 156 -13.74 -39.33 -0.98
N PHE A 157 -13.27 -40.57 -0.80
CA PHE A 157 -11.97 -41.04 -1.27
C PHE A 157 -12.12 -41.97 -2.48
N GLU A 158 -13.19 -42.77 -2.52
CA GLU A 158 -13.39 -43.84 -3.50
C GLU A 158 -14.11 -43.39 -4.78
N GLU A 159 -15.02 -42.40 -4.71
CA GLU A 159 -15.84 -41.98 -5.87
C GLU A 159 -15.23 -40.75 -6.57
N GLU A 160 -14.68 -40.94 -7.77
CA GLU A 160 -13.91 -39.94 -8.51
C GLU A 160 -14.63 -38.57 -8.63
N ILE A 161 -15.93 -38.58 -8.92
CA ILE A 161 -16.73 -37.36 -9.05
C ILE A 161 -16.80 -36.59 -7.72
N ILE A 162 -16.99 -37.30 -6.61
CA ILE A 162 -17.11 -36.69 -5.27
C ILE A 162 -15.75 -36.18 -4.83
N SER A 163 -14.70 -36.99 -4.98
CA SER A 163 -13.33 -36.64 -4.60
C SER A 163 -12.83 -35.42 -5.38
N SER A 164 -13.07 -35.37 -6.70
CA SER A 164 -12.68 -34.24 -7.55
C SER A 164 -13.38 -32.94 -7.11
N ARG A 165 -14.69 -33.00 -6.81
CA ARG A 165 -15.43 -31.85 -6.27
C ARG A 165 -14.89 -31.42 -4.91
N LEU A 166 -14.61 -32.35 -4.00
CA LEU A 166 -14.01 -32.01 -2.71
C LEU A 166 -12.66 -31.32 -2.87
N ILE A 167 -11.80 -31.79 -3.77
CA ILE A 167 -10.52 -31.16 -4.09
C ILE A 167 -10.73 -29.72 -4.56
N THR A 168 -11.67 -29.47 -5.48
CA THR A 168 -12.02 -28.10 -5.91
C THR A 168 -12.40 -27.21 -4.71
N HIS A 169 -13.24 -27.72 -3.80
CA HIS A 169 -13.68 -26.97 -2.62
C HIS A 169 -12.53 -26.70 -1.62
N LEU A 170 -11.64 -27.67 -1.39
CA LEU A 170 -10.45 -27.49 -0.55
C LEU A 170 -9.48 -26.46 -1.16
N CYS A 171 -9.22 -26.56 -2.46
CA CYS A 171 -8.38 -25.62 -3.20
C CYS A 171 -8.93 -24.19 -3.15
N HIS A 172 -10.25 -24.03 -3.30
CA HIS A 172 -10.93 -22.74 -3.13
C HIS A 172 -10.74 -22.19 -1.70
N GLY A 173 -10.95 -23.03 -0.68
CA GLY A 173 -10.73 -22.67 0.72
C GLY A 173 -9.30 -22.18 0.99
N ILE A 174 -8.29 -22.96 0.60
CA ILE A 174 -6.86 -22.61 0.74
C ILE A 174 -6.56 -21.29 0.05
N ARG A 175 -7.10 -21.10 -1.17
CA ARG A 175 -6.90 -19.85 -1.88
C ARG A 175 -7.51 -18.70 -1.09
N ASN A 176 -8.68 -18.80 -0.49
CA ASN A 176 -9.28 -17.67 0.21
C ASN A 176 -8.54 -17.26 1.49
N VAL A 177 -7.72 -18.14 2.08
CA VAL A 177 -6.97 -17.87 3.33
C VAL A 177 -5.47 -17.72 3.14
N LEU A 178 -4.97 -17.69 1.91
CA LEU A 178 -3.51 -17.74 1.71
C LEU A 178 -2.80 -16.49 2.24
N LEU A 179 -3.37 -15.32 1.98
CA LEU A 179 -2.88 -14.03 2.46
C LEU A 179 -3.86 -13.50 3.49
N ASP A 180 -3.36 -13.19 4.68
CA ASP A 180 -4.16 -12.61 5.75
C ASP A 180 -4.12 -11.07 5.68
N ARG A 181 -3.01 -10.50 5.19
CA ARG A 181 -2.79 -9.05 5.12
C ARG A 181 -1.90 -8.65 3.95
N ILE A 182 -2.15 -7.48 3.37
CA ILE A 182 -1.36 -6.84 2.32
C ILE A 182 -1.02 -5.43 2.79
N GLN A 183 0.26 -5.16 3.02
CA GLN A 183 0.78 -3.84 3.36
C GLN A 183 1.28 -3.16 2.07
N VAL A 184 0.55 -2.15 1.61
CA VAL A 184 0.94 -1.33 0.46
C VAL A 184 1.72 -0.12 0.96
N LEU A 185 2.90 0.11 0.41
CA LEU A 185 3.77 1.26 0.68
C LEU A 185 3.73 2.26 -0.48
N GLY A 186 2.52 2.65 -0.85
CA GLY A 186 2.27 3.82 -1.68
C GLY A 186 2.74 3.77 -3.13
N ASP A 187 2.74 4.96 -3.73
CA ASP A 187 3.15 5.26 -5.10
C ASP A 187 2.38 4.45 -6.14
N VAL A 188 1.04 4.54 -6.09
CA VAL A 188 0.17 3.88 -7.07
C VAL A 188 0.09 4.64 -8.38
N PHE A 189 0.21 5.95 -8.36
CA PHE A 189 0.27 6.79 -9.56
C PHE A 189 1.73 6.98 -9.98
N ASP A 190 2.01 7.15 -11.29
CA ASP A 190 3.22 7.73 -11.90
C ASP A 190 3.35 7.25 -13.37
N ARG A 191 4.18 6.22 -13.61
CA ARG A 191 4.73 5.86 -14.93
C ARG A 191 3.87 4.93 -15.77
N GLY A 192 3.03 4.14 -15.13
CA GLY A 192 2.17 3.13 -15.75
C GLY A 192 0.75 3.67 -15.97
N PRO A 193 0.02 3.13 -16.97
CA PRO A 193 -1.23 3.74 -17.43
C PRO A 193 -2.47 3.33 -16.63
N GLN A 194 -2.37 2.46 -15.61
CA GLN A 194 -3.54 1.84 -14.95
C GLN A 194 -3.60 2.01 -13.41
N PRO A 195 -3.31 3.19 -12.83
CA PRO A 195 -3.44 3.38 -11.38
C PRO A 195 -4.89 3.20 -10.88
N ASP A 196 -5.89 3.56 -11.70
CA ASP A 196 -7.30 3.36 -11.40
C ASP A 196 -7.66 1.88 -11.19
N LYS A 197 -7.00 0.97 -11.92
CA LYS A 197 -7.21 -0.47 -11.80
C LYS A 197 -6.64 -1.03 -10.50
N ILE A 198 -5.49 -0.53 -10.06
CA ILE A 198 -4.84 -0.92 -8.80
C ILE A 198 -5.74 -0.53 -7.63
N ILE A 199 -6.17 0.75 -7.57
CA ILE A 199 -7.02 1.23 -6.48
C ILE A 199 -8.35 0.48 -6.45
N ARG A 200 -9.01 0.29 -7.60
CA ARG A 200 -10.26 -0.50 -7.66
C ARG A 200 -10.08 -1.93 -7.14
N PHE A 201 -8.93 -2.53 -7.43
CA PHE A 201 -8.62 -3.87 -6.95
C PHE A 201 -8.44 -3.88 -5.43
N LEU A 202 -7.59 -3.00 -4.89
CA LEU A 202 -7.32 -2.86 -3.46
C LEU A 202 -8.59 -2.52 -2.66
N SER A 203 -9.44 -1.65 -3.20
CA SER A 203 -10.69 -1.21 -2.58
C SER A 203 -11.85 -2.21 -2.71
N SER A 204 -11.68 -3.28 -3.50
CA SER A 204 -12.76 -4.25 -3.75
C SER A 204 -13.10 -5.07 -2.50
N SER A 205 -14.34 -5.57 -2.40
CA SER A 205 -14.85 -6.29 -1.22
C SER A 205 -13.92 -7.42 -0.70
N PRO A 206 -13.28 -8.24 -1.56
CA PRO A 206 -12.37 -9.29 -1.12
C PRO A 206 -11.06 -8.79 -0.49
N TYR A 207 -10.55 -7.63 -0.94
CA TYR A 207 -9.21 -7.15 -0.55
C TYR A 207 -9.26 -6.03 0.49
N ARG A 208 -10.30 -5.19 0.48
CA ARG A 208 -10.38 -3.98 1.34
C ARG A 208 -10.24 -4.23 2.85
N ARG A 209 -10.47 -5.47 3.31
CA ARG A 209 -10.39 -5.84 4.74
C ARG A 209 -9.00 -6.30 5.16
N ILE A 210 -8.18 -6.68 4.19
CA ILE A 210 -6.83 -7.21 4.41
C ILE A 210 -5.75 -6.24 3.95
N VAL A 211 -6.12 -5.13 3.31
CA VAL A 211 -5.18 -4.12 2.81
C VAL A 211 -4.99 -3.01 3.83
N ASP A 212 -3.74 -2.72 4.14
CA ASP A 212 -3.32 -1.50 4.81
C ASP A 212 -2.48 -0.68 3.84
N TYR A 213 -2.78 0.61 3.78
CA TYR A 213 -2.19 1.49 2.79
C TYR A 213 -1.38 2.59 3.48
N VAL A 214 -0.11 2.71 3.12
CA VAL A 214 0.77 3.81 3.52
C VAL A 214 1.00 4.71 2.32
N PHE A 215 0.82 6.02 2.48
CA PHE A 215 0.92 6.97 1.37
C PHE A 215 2.34 7.08 0.82
N GLY A 216 2.47 7.10 -0.51
CA GLY A 216 3.67 7.55 -1.21
C GLY A 216 3.58 9.00 -1.67
N ASN A 217 4.68 9.57 -2.15
CA ASN A 217 4.67 10.97 -2.60
C ASN A 217 3.74 11.15 -3.82
N HIS A 218 3.69 10.18 -4.73
CA HIS A 218 2.76 10.26 -5.87
C HIS A 218 1.30 10.18 -5.45
N ASP A 219 0.99 9.48 -4.37
CA ASP A 219 -0.37 9.49 -3.81
C ASP A 219 -0.71 10.87 -3.23
N ILE A 220 0.23 11.47 -2.49
CA ILE A 220 0.09 12.84 -1.95
C ILE A 220 -0.13 13.85 -3.08
N LEU A 221 0.60 13.77 -4.19
CA LEU A 221 0.40 14.63 -5.36
C LEU A 221 -1.06 14.58 -5.84
N TRP A 222 -1.60 13.38 -6.07
CA TRP A 222 -2.97 13.22 -6.57
C TRP A 222 -4.03 13.61 -5.54
N MET A 223 -3.80 13.32 -4.26
CA MET A 223 -4.69 13.71 -3.17
C MET A 223 -4.72 15.24 -2.99
N GLY A 224 -3.57 15.90 -3.10
CA GLY A 224 -3.47 17.35 -3.08
C GLY A 224 -4.10 18.00 -4.31
N ALA A 225 -3.92 17.42 -5.50
CA ALA A 225 -4.60 17.87 -6.72
C ALA A 225 -6.13 17.78 -6.58
N ALA A 226 -6.65 16.67 -6.05
CA ALA A 226 -8.09 16.50 -5.81
C ALA A 226 -8.66 17.44 -4.76
N SER A 227 -7.83 17.95 -3.84
CA SER A 227 -8.25 19.01 -2.92
C SER A 227 -8.44 20.36 -3.62
N GLY A 228 -8.07 20.50 -4.89
CA GLY A 228 -8.13 21.75 -5.64
C GLY A 228 -6.83 22.57 -5.63
N ASN A 229 -5.71 21.99 -5.18
CA ASN A 229 -4.41 22.67 -5.26
C ASN A 229 -3.98 22.79 -6.73
N ARG A 230 -4.00 24.03 -7.25
CA ARG A 230 -3.68 24.36 -8.65
C ARG A 230 -2.30 23.87 -9.10
N SER A 231 -1.27 24.09 -8.29
CA SER A 231 0.10 23.65 -8.63
C SER A 231 0.19 22.13 -8.78
N LEU A 232 -0.45 21.39 -7.86
CA LEU A 232 -0.45 19.92 -7.89
C LEU A 232 -1.33 19.35 -9.00
N ILE A 233 -2.41 20.04 -9.38
CA ILE A 233 -3.21 19.70 -10.57
C ILE A 233 -2.36 19.81 -11.84
N ALA A 234 -1.69 20.95 -12.02
CA ALA A 234 -0.81 21.16 -13.18
C ALA A 234 0.28 20.08 -13.24
N GLU A 235 0.87 19.74 -12.09
CA GLU A 235 1.91 18.72 -12.00
C GLU A 235 1.41 17.28 -12.25
N ALA A 236 0.27 16.90 -11.67
CA ALA A 236 -0.34 15.59 -11.90
C ALA A 236 -0.70 15.39 -13.39
N MET A 237 -1.28 16.42 -14.01
CA MET A 237 -1.58 16.40 -15.44
C MET A 237 -0.29 16.40 -16.28
N ARG A 238 0.73 17.17 -15.91
CA ARG A 238 2.01 17.21 -16.64
C ARG A 238 2.66 15.84 -16.65
N ILE A 239 2.72 15.17 -15.51
CA ILE A 239 3.27 13.80 -15.40
C ILE A 239 2.44 12.82 -16.22
N THR A 240 1.11 12.96 -16.22
CA THR A 240 0.22 12.11 -17.02
C THR A 240 0.45 12.31 -18.53
N CYS A 241 0.61 13.55 -18.99
CA CYS A 241 0.94 13.89 -20.38
C CYS A 241 2.35 13.43 -20.78
N ARG A 242 3.32 13.54 -19.88
CA ARG A 242 4.72 13.09 -20.09
C ARG A 242 4.81 11.62 -20.50
N TYR A 243 3.88 10.78 -20.04
CA TYR A 243 3.81 9.36 -20.37
C TYR A 243 2.70 9.02 -21.40
N ASP A 244 2.09 10.03 -22.03
CA ASP A 244 0.99 9.88 -23.00
C ASP A 244 -0.20 9.05 -22.46
N HIS A 245 -0.51 9.17 -21.17
CA HIS A 245 -1.59 8.42 -20.51
C HIS A 245 -3.00 8.97 -20.81
N PHE A 246 -3.31 9.27 -22.06
CA PHE A 246 -4.62 9.83 -22.45
C PHE A 246 -5.77 8.85 -22.22
N GLU A 247 -5.56 7.56 -22.44
CA GLU A 247 -6.58 6.53 -22.14
C GLU A 247 -6.94 6.51 -20.64
N PHE A 248 -5.97 6.77 -19.75
CA PHE A 248 -6.24 6.87 -18.32
C PHE A 248 -7.12 8.08 -17.98
N MET A 249 -6.84 9.23 -18.59
CA MET A 249 -7.65 10.44 -18.44
C MET A 249 -9.09 10.19 -18.94
N GLU A 250 -9.24 9.56 -20.11
CA GLU A 250 -10.54 9.18 -20.67
C GLU A 250 -11.31 8.21 -19.76
N ARG A 251 -10.64 7.18 -19.23
CA ARG A 251 -11.28 6.24 -18.28
C ARG A 251 -11.80 6.94 -17.03
N LEU A 252 -11.18 8.04 -16.61
CA LEU A 252 -11.63 8.88 -15.50
C LEU A 252 -12.63 9.98 -15.89
N ASP A 253 -13.00 10.11 -17.16
CA ASP A 253 -13.86 11.19 -17.70
C ASP A 253 -13.26 12.60 -17.53
N PHE A 254 -11.95 12.76 -17.74
CA PHE A 254 -11.37 14.09 -17.93
C PHE A 254 -11.60 14.58 -19.36
N ASP A 255 -12.08 15.81 -19.51
CA ASP A 255 -12.09 16.56 -20.77
C ASP A 255 -10.78 17.34 -20.89
N ILE A 256 -9.97 17.02 -21.89
CA ILE A 256 -8.68 17.67 -22.11
C ILE A 256 -8.69 18.62 -23.32
N SER A 257 -9.85 18.92 -23.90
CA SER A 257 -9.98 19.70 -25.12
C SER A 257 -9.46 21.14 -24.96
N VAL A 258 -9.77 21.81 -23.86
CA VAL A 258 -9.30 23.17 -23.53
C VAL A 258 -7.77 23.19 -23.43
N LEU A 259 -7.21 22.27 -22.63
CA LEU A 259 -5.77 22.09 -22.48
C LEU A 259 -5.09 21.79 -23.82
N GLU A 260 -5.62 20.85 -24.60
CA GLU A 260 -5.07 20.44 -25.88
C GLU A 260 -5.06 21.61 -26.88
N SER A 261 -6.18 22.33 -27.00
CA SER A 261 -6.31 23.46 -27.92
C SER A 261 -5.32 24.57 -27.57
N PHE A 262 -5.24 24.95 -26.29
CA PHE A 262 -4.26 25.92 -25.81
C PHE A 262 -2.82 25.46 -26.07
N ALA A 263 -2.50 24.22 -25.67
CA ALA A 263 -1.14 23.72 -25.70
C ALA A 263 -0.61 23.57 -27.13
N THR A 264 -1.40 23.01 -28.05
CA THR A 264 -1.00 22.81 -29.44
C THR A 264 -0.88 24.12 -30.21
N SER A 265 -1.71 25.11 -29.90
CA SER A 265 -1.66 26.44 -30.51
C SER A 265 -0.48 27.28 -29.98
N THR A 266 -0.23 27.22 -28.67
CA THR A 266 0.78 28.06 -28.00
C THR A 266 2.18 27.45 -28.05
N TYR A 267 2.27 26.13 -27.83
CA TYR A 267 3.50 25.34 -27.78
C TYR A 267 3.46 24.22 -28.84
N PRO A 268 3.54 24.57 -30.13
CA PRO A 268 3.56 23.56 -31.18
C PRO A 268 4.78 22.65 -31.01
N ALA A 269 4.60 21.34 -31.23
CA ALA A 269 5.55 20.31 -30.82
C ALA A 269 6.96 20.46 -31.45
N ASP A 270 7.05 21.08 -32.63
CA ASP A 270 8.30 21.39 -33.33
C ASP A 270 9.12 22.49 -32.65
N ARG A 271 8.48 23.36 -31.86
CA ARG A 271 9.14 24.42 -31.07
C ARG A 271 9.47 24.02 -29.64
N VAL A 272 9.03 22.84 -29.21
CA VAL A 272 9.29 22.30 -27.88
C VAL A 272 10.62 21.54 -27.90
N THR A 273 11.71 22.22 -27.59
CA THR A 273 13.08 21.67 -27.67
C THR A 273 13.67 21.24 -26.32
N GLY A 274 13.02 21.61 -25.21
CA GLY A 274 13.42 21.16 -23.88
C GLY A 274 13.33 19.64 -23.70
N ASN A 275 13.78 19.14 -22.55
CA ASN A 275 13.86 17.70 -22.28
C ASN A 275 12.52 17.06 -21.88
N PHE A 276 11.52 17.24 -22.73
CA PHE A 276 10.18 16.65 -22.62
C PHE A 276 10.20 15.19 -23.07
N LYS A 277 9.44 14.33 -22.38
CA LYS A 277 9.51 12.86 -22.58
C LYS A 277 8.30 12.28 -23.29
N ALA A 278 7.22 13.04 -23.40
CA ALA A 278 6.06 12.62 -24.19
C ALA A 278 6.49 12.23 -25.61
N LYS A 279 5.92 11.13 -26.10
CA LYS A 279 6.22 10.55 -27.41
C LYS A 279 5.34 11.15 -28.49
N THR A 280 4.08 11.47 -28.16
CA THR A 280 3.16 12.09 -29.12
C THR A 280 3.37 13.60 -29.21
N GLU A 281 3.10 14.20 -30.38
CA GLU A 281 3.19 15.65 -30.57
C GLU A 281 2.28 16.40 -29.60
N LYS A 282 1.00 15.99 -29.54
CA LYS A 282 0.01 16.48 -28.57
C LYS A 282 0.53 16.41 -27.13
N GLY A 283 1.08 15.26 -26.73
CA GLY A 283 1.64 15.07 -25.39
C GLY A 283 2.81 15.99 -25.08
N ARG A 284 3.72 16.23 -26.03
CA ARG A 284 4.83 17.19 -25.86
C ARG A 284 4.33 18.61 -25.68
N SER A 285 3.39 19.05 -26.52
CA SER A 285 2.77 20.37 -26.39
C SER A 285 2.14 20.55 -25.01
N MET A 286 1.34 19.58 -24.55
CA MET A 286 0.69 19.66 -23.24
C MET A 286 1.68 19.54 -22.07
N GLU A 287 2.72 18.70 -22.17
CA GLU A 287 3.77 18.60 -21.15
C GLU A 287 4.48 19.96 -20.96
N LYS A 288 4.83 20.65 -22.06
CA LYS A 288 5.43 22.00 -22.01
C LYS A 288 4.47 23.03 -21.44
N ALA A 289 3.21 23.07 -21.92
CA ALA A 289 2.21 24.02 -21.44
C ALA A 289 1.99 23.89 -19.93
N LEU A 290 1.78 22.67 -19.45
CA LEU A 290 1.58 22.40 -18.03
C LEU A 290 2.84 22.63 -17.20
N ALA A 291 4.03 22.45 -17.77
CA ALA A 291 5.27 22.81 -17.07
C ALA A 291 5.33 24.33 -16.79
N MET A 292 4.99 25.17 -17.77
CA MET A 292 4.99 26.62 -17.56
C MET A 292 3.92 27.07 -16.56
N ILE A 293 2.69 26.53 -16.66
CA ILE A 293 1.61 26.77 -15.70
C ILE A 293 2.03 26.33 -14.29
N GLN A 294 2.60 25.12 -14.17
CA GLN A 294 3.11 24.60 -12.90
C GLN A 294 4.15 25.55 -12.29
N PHE A 295 5.17 25.96 -13.05
CA PHE A 295 6.24 26.79 -12.50
C PHE A 295 5.73 28.13 -11.97
N LYS A 296 4.77 28.74 -12.67
CA LYS A 296 4.11 29.98 -12.21
C LYS A 296 3.37 29.77 -10.88
N LEU A 297 2.58 28.71 -10.79
CA LEU A 297 1.77 28.38 -9.61
C LEU A 297 2.60 27.90 -8.41
N GLU A 298 3.64 27.10 -8.64
CA GLU A 298 4.49 26.57 -7.57
C GLU A 298 5.33 27.67 -6.93
N GLU A 299 5.86 28.59 -7.74
CA GLU A 299 6.58 29.76 -7.22
C GLU A 299 5.69 30.69 -6.43
N GLN A 300 4.44 30.92 -6.88
CA GLN A 300 3.46 31.66 -6.11
C GLN A 300 3.26 31.01 -4.73
N THR A 301 3.08 29.68 -4.69
CA THR A 301 2.95 28.93 -3.43
C THR A 301 4.20 29.08 -2.55
N ILE A 302 5.41 29.05 -3.12
CA ILE A 302 6.67 29.24 -2.38
C ILE A 302 6.75 30.63 -1.76
N ARG A 303 6.28 31.67 -2.46
CA ARG A 303 6.25 33.06 -1.97
C ARG A 303 5.21 33.26 -0.87
N ASP A 304 4.05 32.62 -0.98
CA ASP A 304 2.97 32.73 0.01
C ASP A 304 3.29 31.98 1.31
N PHE A 305 4.07 30.89 1.24
CA PHE A 305 4.42 30.03 2.37
C PHE A 305 5.94 29.99 2.61
N THR A 306 6.49 31.14 2.98
CA THR A 306 7.94 31.32 3.19
C THR A 306 8.53 30.44 4.31
N ASP A 307 7.69 30.00 5.27
CA ASP A 307 8.08 29.09 6.36
C ASP A 307 8.51 27.70 5.87
N TYR A 308 8.22 27.35 4.61
CA TYR A 308 8.70 26.12 3.97
C TYR A 308 10.14 26.20 3.44
N ASN A 309 10.77 27.38 3.42
CA ASN A 309 12.18 27.55 3.03
C ASN A 309 12.53 26.96 1.64
N MET A 310 11.63 27.07 0.66
CA MET A 310 11.82 26.54 -0.71
C MET A 310 12.29 27.59 -1.73
N GLY A 311 12.73 28.76 -1.28
CA GLY A 311 13.11 29.89 -2.16
C GLY A 311 14.22 29.59 -3.18
N SER A 312 15.05 28.56 -2.94
CA SER A 312 16.06 28.12 -3.91
C SER A 312 15.47 27.60 -5.23
N ARG A 313 14.17 27.26 -5.25
CA ARG A 313 13.45 26.77 -6.43
C ARG A 313 12.84 27.86 -7.30
N LEU A 314 12.90 29.12 -6.88
CA LEU A 314 12.45 30.24 -7.71
C LEU A 314 13.42 30.41 -8.90
N TRP A 315 12.92 30.16 -10.10
CA TRP A 315 13.64 30.12 -11.37
C TRP A 315 13.11 31.11 -12.41
N LEU A 316 11.83 31.48 -12.40
CA LEU A 316 11.23 32.29 -13.48
C LEU A 316 11.88 33.67 -13.60
N ASP A 317 12.14 34.35 -12.48
CA ASP A 317 12.90 35.61 -12.47
C ASP A 317 14.31 35.47 -13.07
N LYS A 318 14.96 34.31 -12.86
CA LYS A 318 16.30 34.04 -13.40
C LYS A 318 16.21 33.75 -14.90
N LEU A 319 15.21 32.98 -15.32
CA LEU A 319 14.95 32.68 -16.73
C LEU A 319 14.69 33.96 -17.53
N VAL A 320 13.85 34.87 -17.03
CA VAL A 320 13.60 36.16 -17.67
C VAL A 320 14.90 36.94 -17.84
N LYS A 321 15.70 37.08 -16.78
CA LYS A 321 17.00 37.77 -16.86
C LYS A 321 17.95 37.12 -17.87
N MET A 322 17.95 35.79 -17.98
CA MET A 322 18.76 35.09 -18.98
C MET A 322 18.28 35.41 -20.40
N LEU A 323 16.97 35.41 -20.65
CA LEU A 323 16.38 35.71 -21.96
C LEU A 323 16.59 37.18 -22.37
N GLU A 324 16.35 38.14 -21.47
CA GLU A 324 16.54 39.58 -21.73
C GLU A 324 18.00 39.93 -22.05
N ASN A 325 18.95 39.27 -21.39
CA ASN A 325 20.39 39.48 -21.60
C ASN A 325 20.96 38.61 -22.73
N ASN A 326 20.14 37.87 -23.48
CA ASN A 326 20.58 36.89 -24.50
C ASN A 326 21.59 35.84 -23.97
N GLN A 327 21.53 35.51 -22.68
CA GLN A 327 22.37 34.50 -22.02
C GLN A 327 21.72 33.11 -22.10
N THR A 328 21.40 32.66 -23.32
CA THR A 328 20.65 31.43 -23.57
C THR A 328 21.51 30.19 -23.80
N GLU A 329 22.84 30.33 -23.77
CA GLU A 329 23.82 29.27 -24.01
C GLU A 329 23.66 28.06 -23.06
N GLY A 330 23.15 28.29 -21.85
CA GLY A 330 22.89 27.23 -20.86
C GLY A 330 21.52 26.57 -20.99
N LEU A 331 20.65 27.05 -21.90
CA LEU A 331 19.28 26.57 -22.07
C LEU A 331 19.16 25.62 -23.26
N ASN A 332 18.37 24.57 -23.11
CA ASN A 332 18.00 23.67 -24.22
C ASN A 332 16.64 24.06 -24.87
N ASP A 333 15.98 25.09 -24.35
CA ASP A 333 14.71 25.61 -24.82
C ASP A 333 14.69 27.11 -24.59
N THR A 334 14.28 27.85 -25.62
CA THR A 334 14.19 29.31 -25.60
C THR A 334 12.81 29.81 -26.03
N TYR A 335 11.83 28.91 -26.15
CA TYR A 335 10.48 29.23 -26.60
C TYR A 335 9.52 29.26 -25.40
N PHE A 336 9.26 30.47 -24.90
CA PHE A 336 8.43 30.74 -23.72
C PHE A 336 7.38 31.84 -24.01
N PRO A 337 6.44 31.61 -24.95
CA PRO A 337 5.51 32.64 -25.44
C PRO A 337 4.58 33.24 -24.37
N THR A 338 4.37 32.55 -23.25
CA THR A 338 3.50 33.02 -22.15
C THR A 338 4.26 33.63 -20.98
N LEU A 339 5.59 33.69 -21.04
CA LEU A 339 6.40 34.25 -19.97
C LEU A 339 6.43 35.78 -20.11
N ASP A 340 5.85 36.47 -19.13
CA ASP A 340 5.88 37.93 -19.06
C ASP A 340 7.16 38.41 -18.35
N PRO A 341 8.02 39.21 -18.99
CA PRO A 341 9.25 39.70 -18.35
C PRO A 341 9.01 40.59 -17.12
N THR A 342 7.87 41.28 -17.07
CA THR A 342 7.54 42.23 -15.99
C THR A 342 6.89 41.57 -14.78
N ASP A 343 6.22 40.44 -15.00
CA ASP A 343 5.58 39.63 -13.97
C ASP A 343 5.66 38.14 -14.33
N PRO A 344 6.81 37.49 -14.10
CA PRO A 344 7.07 36.13 -14.61
C PRO A 344 6.12 35.08 -14.04
N ASN A 345 5.54 35.33 -12.86
CA ASN A 345 4.62 34.43 -12.17
C ASN A 345 3.16 34.57 -12.65
N ARG A 346 2.83 35.57 -13.46
CA ARG A 346 1.47 35.82 -13.94
C ARG A 346 1.02 34.78 -14.95
N LEU A 347 -0.13 34.16 -14.71
CA LEU A 347 -0.82 33.34 -15.71
C LEU A 347 -1.44 34.24 -16.78
N THR A 348 -1.34 33.83 -18.05
CA THR A 348 -2.14 34.45 -19.13
C THR A 348 -3.61 34.09 -18.95
N THR A 349 -4.50 34.78 -19.66
CA THR A 349 -5.95 34.49 -19.62
C THR A 349 -6.24 33.04 -20.02
N GLU A 350 -5.55 32.53 -21.03
CA GLU A 350 -5.69 31.16 -21.53
C GLU A 350 -5.09 30.13 -20.56
N GLU A 351 -3.94 30.44 -19.92
CA GLU A 351 -3.39 29.59 -18.86
C GLU A 351 -4.33 29.52 -17.65
N GLN A 352 -4.98 30.65 -17.31
CA GLN A 352 -5.98 30.73 -16.24
C GLN A 352 -7.23 29.90 -16.58
N GLU A 353 -7.72 29.97 -17.83
CA GLU A 353 -8.84 29.16 -18.31
C GLU A 353 -8.52 27.66 -18.20
N VAL A 354 -7.33 27.23 -18.65
CA VAL A 354 -6.88 25.84 -18.55
C VAL A 354 -6.85 25.36 -17.11
N ILE A 355 -6.27 26.14 -16.18
CA ILE A 355 -6.16 25.66 -14.80
C ILE A 355 -7.50 25.68 -14.06
N ASP A 356 -8.38 26.65 -14.31
CA ASP A 356 -9.70 26.70 -13.67
C ASP A 356 -10.61 25.58 -14.18
N ASP A 357 -10.54 25.24 -15.48
CA ASP A 357 -11.21 24.07 -16.03
C ASP A 357 -10.73 22.78 -15.36
N LEU A 358 -9.41 22.55 -15.29
CA LEU A 358 -8.86 21.38 -14.61
C LEU A 358 -9.23 21.32 -13.12
N VAL A 359 -9.22 22.45 -12.40
CA VAL A 359 -9.68 22.51 -10.99
C VAL A 359 -11.12 22.06 -10.86
N SER A 360 -12.01 22.57 -11.71
CA SER A 360 -13.42 22.18 -11.73
C SER A 360 -13.55 20.67 -11.92
N GLN A 361 -12.81 20.11 -12.87
CA GLN A 361 -12.80 18.67 -13.13
C GLN A 361 -12.27 17.86 -11.94
N PHE A 362 -11.11 18.19 -11.38
CA PHE A 362 -10.52 17.45 -10.24
C PHE A 362 -11.44 17.43 -9.01
N VAL A 363 -12.09 18.56 -8.70
CA VAL A 363 -12.93 18.69 -7.51
C VAL A 363 -14.28 17.98 -7.68
N THR A 364 -14.84 17.95 -8.90
CA THR A 364 -16.19 17.43 -9.15
C THR A 364 -16.23 16.01 -9.74
N ASN A 365 -15.09 15.49 -10.21
CA ASN A 365 -15.01 14.19 -10.87
C ASN A 365 -15.36 13.03 -9.91
N ARG A 366 -16.51 12.40 -10.16
CA ARG A 366 -17.04 11.31 -9.32
C ARG A 366 -16.19 10.03 -9.37
N LYS A 367 -15.55 9.74 -10.51
CA LYS A 367 -14.69 8.56 -10.66
C LYS A 367 -13.42 8.74 -9.85
N LEU A 368 -12.77 9.90 -9.97
CA LEU A 368 -11.60 10.26 -9.18
C LEU A 368 -11.92 10.30 -7.68
N LYS A 369 -13.03 10.95 -7.31
CA LYS A 369 -13.51 11.01 -5.92
C LYS A 369 -13.71 9.64 -5.29
N ARG A 370 -14.19 8.66 -6.05
CA ARG A 370 -14.31 7.26 -5.56
C ARG A 370 -12.94 6.63 -5.29
N LEU A 371 -11.97 6.84 -6.17
CA LEU A 371 -10.62 6.26 -6.02
C LEU A 371 -9.87 6.91 -4.86
N LEU A 372 -9.79 8.23 -4.85
CA LEU A 372 -9.06 8.96 -3.81
C LEU A 372 -9.80 8.97 -2.47
N GLY A 373 -11.13 8.86 -2.48
CA GLY A 373 -11.92 8.67 -1.26
C GLY A 373 -11.53 7.39 -0.50
N TYR A 374 -11.11 6.33 -1.20
CA TYR A 374 -10.53 5.15 -0.55
C TYR A 374 -9.18 5.49 0.12
N LEU A 375 -8.29 6.23 -0.56
CA LEU A 375 -7.01 6.64 0.02
C LEU A 375 -7.20 7.57 1.23
N PHE A 376 -8.07 8.58 1.14
CA PHE A 376 -8.38 9.47 2.26
C PHE A 376 -8.99 8.76 3.47
N SER A 377 -9.77 7.69 3.26
CA SER A 377 -10.45 6.98 4.34
C SER A 377 -9.63 5.86 4.98
N THR A 378 -8.68 5.27 4.26
CA THR A 378 -7.95 4.07 4.71
C THR A 378 -6.44 4.25 4.78
N GLY A 379 -5.90 5.19 4.01
CA GLY A 379 -4.48 5.44 3.94
C GLY A 379 -3.94 6.13 5.18
N LYS A 380 -2.68 5.84 5.48
CA LYS A 380 -1.95 6.37 6.64
C LYS A 380 -0.59 6.92 6.23
N THR A 381 -0.08 7.89 6.97
CA THR A 381 1.31 8.34 6.83
C THR A 381 2.33 7.27 7.23
N PHE A 382 1.95 6.40 8.19
CA PHE A 382 2.67 5.20 8.57
C PHE A 382 1.69 4.18 9.16
N SER A 383 2.06 2.90 9.18
CA SER A 383 1.35 1.88 9.94
C SER A 383 2.32 1.15 10.87
N ILE A 384 1.82 0.64 11.99
CA ILE A 384 2.57 -0.29 12.85
C ILE A 384 1.75 -1.57 12.88
N TYR A 385 2.42 -2.69 12.63
CA TYR A 385 1.79 -3.99 12.66
C TYR A 385 2.84 -5.08 12.94
N ASN A 386 2.53 -6.04 13.82
CA ASN A 386 3.47 -7.09 14.24
C ASN A 386 4.85 -6.54 14.67
N ASP A 387 4.87 -5.42 15.41
CA ASP A 387 6.10 -4.74 15.83
C ASP A 387 6.99 -4.27 14.66
N ILE A 388 6.39 -4.06 13.47
CA ILE A 388 7.05 -3.52 12.29
C ILE A 388 6.47 -2.14 11.98
N LEU A 389 7.33 -1.13 11.89
CA LEU A 389 6.99 0.18 11.33
C LEU A 389 6.97 0.09 9.80
N ASN A 390 5.86 0.46 9.20
CA ASN A 390 5.70 0.53 7.75
C ASN A 390 5.58 2.00 7.32
N ILE A 391 6.52 2.44 6.50
CA ILE A 391 6.58 3.79 5.95
C ILE A 391 6.88 3.73 4.46
N HIS A 392 6.49 4.74 3.68
CA HIS A 392 6.80 4.73 2.25
C HIS A 392 8.27 5.08 1.98
N ALA A 393 8.77 6.22 2.49
CA ALA A 393 10.15 6.63 2.21
C ALA A 393 10.99 6.72 3.49
N LEU A 394 10.70 7.67 4.39
CA LEU A 394 11.57 7.93 5.53
C LEU A 394 10.88 8.64 6.70
N VAL A 395 11.55 8.61 7.86
CA VAL A 395 11.34 9.61 8.92
C VAL A 395 12.43 10.68 8.74
N PRO A 396 12.08 11.97 8.58
CA PRO A 396 13.06 13.03 8.37
C PRO A 396 14.13 13.02 9.45
N SER A 397 15.39 13.03 9.02
CA SER A 397 16.54 12.96 9.93
C SER A 397 17.69 13.84 9.47
N THR A 398 18.42 14.37 10.46
CA THR A 398 19.61 15.18 10.28
C THR A 398 20.81 14.29 9.94
N LYS A 399 21.91 14.92 9.52
CA LYS A 399 23.18 14.23 9.27
C LYS A 399 23.70 13.48 10.49
N ASP A 400 23.40 13.99 11.69
CA ASP A 400 23.92 13.45 12.96
C ASP A 400 23.03 12.32 13.53
N GLY A 401 21.98 11.91 12.81
CA GLY A 401 21.07 10.85 13.26
C GLY A 401 20.00 11.33 14.25
N ASP A 402 19.68 12.63 14.27
CA ASP A 402 18.52 13.15 15.00
C ASP A 402 17.30 13.26 14.09
N PHE A 403 16.09 13.23 14.66
CA PHE A 403 14.89 13.50 13.87
C PHE A 403 14.85 14.98 13.50
N ASP A 404 14.73 15.25 12.20
CA ASP A 404 14.70 16.62 11.69
C ASP A 404 13.33 17.26 12.01
N GLU A 405 13.37 18.54 12.34
CA GLU A 405 12.19 19.31 12.71
C GLU A 405 11.58 20.00 11.50
N PHE A 406 10.25 19.87 11.38
CA PHE A 406 9.44 20.60 10.42
C PHE A 406 8.18 21.13 11.13
N LEU A 407 7.96 22.45 11.03
CA LEU A 407 6.85 23.15 11.70
C LEU A 407 6.76 22.85 13.21
N GLY A 408 7.89 22.85 13.92
CA GLY A 408 7.94 22.59 15.36
C GLY A 408 7.73 21.14 15.77
N ARG A 409 7.79 20.19 14.83
CA ARG A 409 7.51 18.76 15.06
C ARG A 409 8.55 17.89 14.39
N SER A 410 8.85 16.75 15.01
CA SER A 410 9.78 15.75 14.48
C SER A 410 9.28 14.32 14.79
N GLY A 411 9.94 13.32 14.24
CA GLY A 411 9.67 11.91 14.54
C GLY A 411 8.21 11.52 14.30
N LYS A 412 7.64 10.76 15.24
CA LYS A 412 6.24 10.29 15.18
C LYS A 412 5.23 11.42 15.29
N ASN A 413 5.56 12.50 16.02
CA ASN A 413 4.69 13.66 16.17
C ASN A 413 4.45 14.35 14.82
N LEU A 414 5.51 14.53 14.02
CA LEU A 414 5.40 15.08 12.67
C LEU A 414 4.47 14.24 11.78
N LEU A 415 4.64 12.91 11.77
CA LEU A 415 3.81 12.03 10.94
C LEU A 415 2.32 12.04 11.36
N ASN A 416 2.03 12.14 12.66
CA ASN A 416 0.67 12.27 13.17
C ASN A 416 0.04 13.62 12.79
N PHE A 417 0.80 14.71 12.84
CA PHE A 417 0.33 16.02 12.40
C PHE A 417 -0.03 16.04 10.90
N ILE A 418 0.81 15.40 10.09
CA ILE A 418 0.55 15.25 8.65
C ILE A 418 -0.71 14.41 8.43
N GLN A 419 -0.87 13.28 9.14
CA GLN A 419 -2.05 12.42 9.06
C GLN A 419 -3.34 13.21 9.35
N ALA A 420 -3.36 13.97 10.44
CA ALA A 420 -4.53 14.76 10.82
C ALA A 420 -4.88 15.84 9.78
N THR A 421 -3.88 16.35 9.05
CA THR A 421 -4.10 17.31 7.96
C THR A 421 -4.66 16.64 6.72
N ILE A 422 -4.13 15.47 6.35
CA ILE A 422 -4.66 14.66 5.24
C ILE A 422 -6.12 14.27 5.50
N GLU A 423 -6.46 13.84 6.72
CA GLU A 423 -7.83 13.49 7.11
C GLU A 423 -8.79 14.68 7.00
N ARG A 424 -8.37 15.86 7.46
CA ARG A 424 -9.18 17.08 7.36
C ARG A 424 -9.44 17.47 5.91
N VAL A 425 -8.41 17.48 5.07
CA VAL A 425 -8.54 17.77 3.63
C VAL A 425 -9.44 16.74 2.94
N GLY A 426 -9.26 15.46 3.27
CA GLY A 426 -10.07 14.37 2.76
C GLY A 426 -11.55 14.51 3.13
N ASN A 427 -11.86 14.80 4.39
CA ASN A 427 -13.23 15.02 4.84
C ASN A 427 -13.88 16.20 4.10
N ASN A 428 -13.16 17.32 3.97
CA ASN A 428 -13.65 18.48 3.23
C ASN A 428 -13.90 18.13 1.75
N TYR A 429 -12.99 17.40 1.10
CA TYR A 429 -13.15 16.97 -0.29
C TYR A 429 -14.35 16.03 -0.46
N MET A 430 -14.53 15.08 0.46
CA MET A 430 -15.63 14.12 0.43
C MET A 430 -16.99 14.80 0.63
N GLU A 431 -17.05 15.81 1.48
CA GLU A 431 -18.27 16.57 1.80
C GLU A 431 -18.50 17.79 0.89
N GLY A 432 -17.54 18.14 0.03
CA GLY A 432 -17.63 19.32 -0.84
C GLY A 432 -17.52 20.64 -0.07
N LYS A 433 -16.77 20.64 1.04
CA LYS A 433 -16.51 21.84 1.85
C LYS A 433 -15.30 22.63 1.32
N PRO A 434 -15.25 23.95 1.55
CA PRO A 434 -14.07 24.75 1.28
C PRO A 434 -12.81 24.18 1.97
N GLN A 435 -11.67 24.30 1.31
CA GLN A 435 -10.38 23.88 1.86
C GLN A 435 -9.65 25.03 2.53
N ASP A 436 -8.78 24.70 3.48
CA ASP A 436 -7.81 25.65 4.04
C ASP A 436 -6.58 25.72 3.12
N HIS A 437 -6.16 26.93 2.77
CA HIS A 437 -5.04 27.13 1.84
C HIS A 437 -3.72 26.61 2.41
N ARG A 438 -3.50 26.68 3.74
CA ARG A 438 -2.29 26.17 4.38
C ARG A 438 -2.25 24.66 4.36
N ASP A 439 -3.40 24.01 4.49
CA ASP A 439 -3.48 22.55 4.35
C ASP A 439 -3.16 22.12 2.92
N GLN A 440 -3.70 22.81 1.91
CA GLN A 440 -3.38 22.56 0.50
C GLN A 440 -1.90 22.81 0.20
N ALA A 441 -1.31 23.87 0.76
CA ALA A 441 0.11 24.17 0.62
C ALA A 441 0.99 23.10 1.28
N LEU A 442 0.53 22.49 2.38
CA LEU A 442 1.23 21.37 2.99
C LEU A 442 1.30 20.17 2.04
N PHE A 443 0.25 19.85 1.28
CA PHE A 443 0.33 18.79 0.25
C PHE A 443 1.42 19.10 -0.80
N PHE A 444 1.53 20.36 -1.22
CA PHE A 444 2.61 20.79 -2.11
C PHE A 444 3.99 20.55 -1.49
N TYR A 445 4.17 20.94 -0.23
CA TYR A 445 5.41 20.66 0.49
C TYR A 445 5.68 19.16 0.65
N LEU A 446 4.67 18.36 0.96
CA LEU A 446 4.83 16.92 1.13
C LEU A 446 5.22 16.21 -0.18
N TRP A 447 4.83 16.74 -1.33
CA TRP A 447 5.23 16.23 -2.63
C TRP A 447 6.73 16.47 -2.94
N CYS A 448 7.26 17.66 -2.62
CA CYS A 448 8.55 18.11 -3.19
C CYS A 448 9.49 18.83 -2.22
N GLY A 449 9.11 18.96 -0.96
CA GLY A 449 9.85 19.66 0.08
C GLY A 449 10.98 18.83 0.68
N PRO A 450 12.12 19.46 1.05
CA PRO A 450 13.33 18.78 1.51
C PRO A 450 13.18 17.99 2.80
N LYS A 451 12.22 18.33 3.65
CA LYS A 451 11.93 17.61 4.91
C LYS A 451 10.65 16.77 4.84
N SER A 452 10.12 16.54 3.64
CA SER A 452 8.95 15.67 3.48
C SER A 452 9.31 14.22 3.84
N PRO A 453 8.46 13.52 4.62
CA PRO A 453 8.64 12.09 4.87
C PRO A 453 8.40 11.21 3.64
N PHE A 454 7.91 11.78 2.52
CA PHE A 454 7.58 11.04 1.30
C PHE A 454 8.55 11.29 0.13
N PHE A 455 9.28 12.41 0.11
CA PHE A 455 10.04 12.84 -1.08
C PHE A 455 11.49 12.32 -1.14
N GLY A 456 12.16 12.14 -0.01
CA GLY A 456 13.48 11.48 -0.01
C GLY A 456 14.69 12.29 -0.50
N LYS A 457 14.49 13.51 -1.03
CA LYS A 457 15.54 14.30 -1.71
C LYS A 457 15.61 15.73 -1.19
N HIS A 458 16.78 16.35 -1.31
CA HIS A 458 17.02 17.72 -0.85
C HIS A 458 16.30 18.80 -1.67
N ALA A 459 15.95 18.52 -2.92
CA ALA A 459 15.22 19.43 -3.81
C ALA A 459 14.71 18.67 -5.03
N MET A 460 13.54 19.04 -5.51
CA MET A 460 13.04 18.64 -6.83
C MET A 460 13.67 19.53 -7.90
N LYS A 461 14.28 18.91 -8.92
CA LYS A 461 15.08 19.60 -9.95
C LYS A 461 14.39 19.63 -11.30
N THR A 462 13.07 19.78 -11.33
CA THR A 462 12.28 19.62 -12.55
C THR A 462 12.52 20.73 -13.56
N PHE A 463 12.61 21.99 -13.11
CA PHE A 463 12.97 23.12 -13.99
C PHE A 463 14.33 22.89 -14.63
N GLU A 464 15.33 22.56 -13.80
CA GLU A 464 16.69 22.32 -14.26
C GLU A 464 16.74 21.17 -15.27
N ARG A 465 16.07 20.06 -14.99
CA ARG A 465 16.00 18.89 -15.87
C ARG A 465 15.33 19.17 -17.21
N TYR A 466 14.34 20.06 -17.23
CA TYR A 466 13.66 20.44 -18.46
C TYR A 466 14.47 21.40 -19.30
N PHE A 467 15.03 22.45 -18.68
CA PHE A 467 15.50 23.63 -19.40
C PHE A 467 17.00 23.86 -19.38
N LEU A 468 17.75 23.28 -18.44
CA LEU A 468 19.20 23.50 -18.35
C LEU A 468 19.99 22.38 -19.01
N ILE A 469 21.03 22.75 -19.76
CA ILE A 469 21.97 21.82 -20.39
C ILE A 469 22.90 21.18 -19.34
N ASP A 470 23.31 21.95 -18.33
CA ASP A 470 24.25 21.47 -17.31
C ASP A 470 23.63 20.41 -16.40
N LYS A 471 24.01 19.15 -16.61
CA LYS A 471 23.56 18.00 -15.83
C LYS A 471 23.97 18.05 -14.36
N SER A 472 24.97 18.85 -13.99
CA SER A 472 25.34 19.03 -12.57
C SER A 472 24.19 19.64 -11.76
N THR A 473 23.39 20.50 -12.40
CA THR A 473 22.22 21.15 -11.79
C THR A 473 21.02 20.20 -11.61
N HIS A 474 21.02 19.06 -12.32
CA HIS A 474 19.94 18.06 -12.28
C HIS A 474 20.05 17.10 -11.09
N VAL A 475 21.16 17.17 -10.35
CA VAL A 475 21.47 16.23 -9.27
C VAL A 475 20.52 16.45 -8.09
N GLU A 476 19.74 15.40 -7.79
CA GLU A 476 18.85 15.34 -6.63
C GLU A 476 19.49 14.44 -5.57
N ARG A 477 20.30 15.03 -4.68
CA ARG A 477 20.93 14.30 -3.57
C ARG A 477 19.85 13.74 -2.64
N SER A 478 19.99 12.46 -2.30
CA SER A 478 19.21 11.80 -1.25
C SER A 478 19.48 12.41 0.12
N LEU A 479 18.50 12.33 1.01
CA LEU A 479 18.64 12.71 2.41
C LEU A 479 19.44 11.67 3.21
N TYR A 480 19.63 11.93 4.50
CA TYR A 480 20.48 11.12 5.39
C TYR A 480 19.86 9.80 5.84
N TRP A 481 18.60 9.52 5.49
CA TRP A 481 17.84 8.34 5.97
C TRP A 481 18.60 7.01 5.79
N GLN A 482 19.04 6.70 4.57
CA GLN A 482 19.74 5.42 4.30
C GLN A 482 21.06 5.32 5.08
N GLN A 483 21.83 6.41 5.11
CA GLN A 483 23.10 6.49 5.83
C GLN A 483 22.89 6.31 7.34
N ASN A 484 21.82 6.89 7.87
CA ASN A 484 21.47 6.79 9.28
C ASN A 484 20.99 5.38 9.65
N LEU A 485 20.28 4.67 8.75
CA LEU A 485 19.84 3.28 8.98
C LEU A 485 21.00 2.27 9.10
N GLU A 486 22.20 2.61 8.61
CA GLU A 486 23.39 1.80 8.84
C GLU A 486 23.90 1.93 10.29
N GLN A 487 23.55 3.02 10.99
CA GLN A 487 24.04 3.31 12.33
C GLN A 487 23.17 2.66 13.42
N PRO A 488 23.74 1.83 14.32
CA PRO A 488 22.98 1.18 15.40
C PRO A 488 22.24 2.16 16.33
N GLN A 489 22.84 3.33 16.59
CA GLN A 489 22.27 4.35 17.48
C GLN A 489 20.99 4.95 16.89
N PHE A 490 20.97 5.25 15.60
CA PHE A 490 19.79 5.76 14.91
C PHE A 490 18.69 4.70 14.84
N LYS A 491 19.04 3.45 14.49
CA LYS A 491 18.09 2.32 14.52
C LYS A 491 17.43 2.20 15.89
N ALA A 492 18.21 2.15 16.97
CA ALA A 492 17.66 2.07 18.33
C ALA A 492 16.72 3.25 18.67
N LYS A 493 17.09 4.47 18.26
CA LYS A 493 16.25 5.67 18.43
C LYS A 493 14.93 5.55 17.67
N LEU A 494 14.97 5.14 16.41
CA LEU A 494 13.79 4.92 15.56
C LEU A 494 12.87 3.84 16.14
N LEU A 495 13.44 2.68 16.51
CA LEU A 495 12.69 1.58 17.11
C LEU A 495 12.01 2.00 18.43
N SER A 496 12.71 2.77 19.27
CA SER A 496 12.15 3.30 20.52
C SER A 496 11.04 4.34 20.30
N GLU A 497 11.20 5.25 19.35
CA GLU A 497 10.23 6.30 19.03
C GLU A 497 8.87 5.71 18.61
N PHE A 498 8.91 4.66 17.80
CA PHE A 498 7.70 4.02 17.29
C PHE A 498 7.23 2.85 18.14
N GLY A 499 8.09 2.31 19.03
CA GLY A 499 7.82 1.11 19.81
C GLY A 499 7.74 -0.10 18.90
N VAL A 500 8.78 -0.36 18.12
CA VAL A 500 8.82 -1.43 17.11
C VAL A 500 10.16 -2.17 17.17
N GLN A 501 10.26 -3.30 16.49
CA GLN A 501 11.50 -4.09 16.35
C GLN A 501 12.11 -3.98 14.95
N ARG A 502 11.29 -3.68 13.93
CA ARG A 502 11.74 -3.53 12.55
C ARG A 502 11.14 -2.30 11.88
N VAL A 503 11.79 -1.85 10.83
CA VAL A 503 11.25 -0.85 9.89
C VAL A 503 11.28 -1.43 8.47
N VAL A 504 10.12 -1.39 7.82
CA VAL A 504 9.97 -1.68 6.40
C VAL A 504 9.66 -0.36 5.69
N TYR A 505 10.47 -0.03 4.68
CA TYR A 505 10.34 1.20 3.89
C TYR A 505 10.52 0.92 2.40
N GLY A 506 10.10 1.83 1.53
CA GLY A 506 10.22 1.75 0.07
C GLY A 506 10.94 2.96 -0.54
N HIS A 507 10.51 3.41 -1.72
CA HIS A 507 10.96 4.62 -2.45
C HIS A 507 12.40 4.58 -2.99
N THR A 508 13.27 3.74 -2.41
CA THR A 508 14.67 3.60 -2.82
C THR A 508 14.85 2.35 -3.67
N PRO A 509 15.25 2.47 -4.95
CA PRO A 509 15.50 1.30 -5.76
C PRO A 509 16.64 0.43 -5.23
N ILE A 510 16.43 -0.89 -5.26
CA ILE A 510 17.44 -1.88 -4.85
C ILE A 510 18.06 -2.51 -6.11
N ASP A 511 19.36 -2.25 -6.30
CA ASP A 511 20.11 -2.86 -7.40
C ASP A 511 20.64 -4.24 -6.99
N TYR A 512 19.75 -5.24 -6.99
CA TYR A 512 20.07 -6.62 -6.64
C TYR A 512 21.13 -7.23 -7.57
N LEU A 513 21.20 -6.77 -8.84
CA LEU A 513 22.22 -7.21 -9.81
C LEU A 513 23.63 -6.83 -9.37
N LYS A 514 23.78 -5.82 -8.51
CA LYS A 514 25.05 -5.44 -7.89
C LYS A 514 25.28 -6.11 -6.53
N GLY A 515 24.49 -7.12 -6.17
CA GLY A 515 24.62 -7.87 -4.92
C GLY A 515 24.12 -7.10 -3.69
N LYS A 516 23.25 -6.09 -3.86
CA LYS A 516 22.61 -5.41 -2.73
C LYS A 516 21.43 -6.23 -2.22
N HIS A 517 21.37 -6.39 -0.90
CA HIS A 517 20.29 -7.09 -0.19
C HIS A 517 19.12 -6.17 0.16
N MET A 518 17.95 -6.75 0.40
CA MET A 518 16.76 -6.01 0.82
C MET A 518 16.86 -5.56 2.28
N ALA A 519 17.42 -6.41 3.13
CA ALA A 519 17.60 -6.14 4.54
C ALA A 519 19.04 -5.75 4.85
N GLY A 520 19.23 -4.92 5.89
CA GLY A 520 20.53 -4.82 6.54
C GLY A 520 20.91 -6.13 7.22
N ASP A 521 22.20 -6.32 7.51
CA ASP A 521 22.75 -7.57 8.09
C ASP A 521 22.11 -7.98 9.43
N ASP A 522 21.50 -7.03 10.16
CA ASP A 522 20.78 -7.27 11.41
C ASP A 522 19.28 -7.57 11.23
N GLY A 523 18.77 -7.54 10.00
CA GLY A 523 17.36 -7.76 9.67
C GLY A 523 16.41 -6.71 10.25
N VAL A 524 16.91 -5.54 10.68
CA VAL A 524 16.08 -4.49 11.33
C VAL A 524 15.44 -3.56 10.30
N ALA A 525 16.25 -3.09 9.35
CA ALA A 525 15.81 -2.17 8.30
C ALA A 525 15.68 -2.93 6.98
N ILE A 526 14.47 -2.92 6.41
CA ILE A 526 14.15 -3.69 5.21
C ILE A 526 13.57 -2.75 4.17
N ASN A 527 14.23 -2.68 3.02
CA ASN A 527 13.77 -1.93 1.87
C ASN A 527 12.94 -2.82 0.95
N VAL A 528 11.72 -2.39 0.61
CA VAL A 528 10.81 -3.05 -0.31
C VAL A 528 10.55 -2.09 -1.46
N ASP A 529 11.15 -2.38 -2.61
CA ASP A 529 10.93 -1.65 -3.85
C ASP A 529 10.20 -2.57 -4.83
N GLY A 530 8.93 -2.29 -5.16
CA GLY A 530 8.17 -3.17 -6.04
C GLY A 530 8.72 -3.24 -7.47
N GLY A 531 9.63 -2.36 -7.89
CA GLY A 531 10.32 -2.43 -9.19
C GLY A 531 9.38 -2.66 -10.37
N PHE A 532 8.16 -2.12 -10.25
CA PHE A 532 7.11 -2.31 -11.25
C PHE A 532 7.46 -1.60 -12.56
N ALA A 533 8.22 -0.51 -12.47
CA ALA A 533 8.62 0.28 -13.62
C ALA A 533 9.75 -0.36 -14.45
N ALA A 534 9.59 -0.32 -15.78
CA ALA A 534 10.56 -0.81 -16.75
C ALA A 534 11.96 -0.19 -16.64
N ALA A 535 12.06 1.03 -16.10
CA ALA A 535 13.33 1.73 -15.89
C ALA A 535 14.21 1.08 -14.81
N TYR A 536 13.64 0.24 -13.92
CA TYR A 536 14.33 -0.42 -12.82
C TYR A 536 14.41 -1.94 -13.04
N TYR A 537 14.80 -2.34 -14.25
CA TYR A 537 15.10 -3.72 -14.63
C TYR A 537 13.94 -4.72 -14.56
N ASN A 538 12.70 -4.25 -14.37
CA ASN A 538 11.51 -5.11 -14.22
C ASN A 538 11.65 -6.17 -13.11
N ARG A 539 12.54 -5.98 -12.13
CA ARG A 539 12.77 -6.92 -11.02
C ARG A 539 12.80 -6.15 -9.71
N GLY A 540 11.62 -5.91 -9.19
CA GLY A 540 11.47 -5.41 -7.82
C GLY A 540 11.44 -6.54 -6.81
N HIS A 541 11.08 -6.17 -5.60
CA HIS A 541 11.05 -6.99 -4.43
C HIS A 541 9.72 -6.83 -3.71
N SER A 542 9.23 -7.93 -3.15
CA SER A 542 8.18 -7.94 -2.15
C SER A 542 8.69 -8.61 -0.89
N LEU A 543 8.11 -8.28 0.27
CA LEU A 543 8.42 -8.95 1.53
C LEU A 543 7.25 -9.84 1.93
N VAL A 544 7.54 -11.00 2.48
CA VAL A 544 6.53 -11.88 3.07
C VAL A 544 6.93 -12.26 4.48
N GLN A 545 5.99 -12.11 5.41
CA GLN A 545 6.09 -12.64 6.77
C GLN A 545 5.09 -13.77 6.91
N THR A 546 5.58 -14.95 7.28
CA THR A 546 4.77 -16.07 7.76
C THR A 546 5.02 -16.24 9.26
N PRO A 547 4.28 -17.12 9.95
CA PRO A 547 4.58 -17.46 11.34
C PRO A 547 6.00 -18.00 11.54
N HIS A 548 6.62 -18.56 10.50
CA HIS A 548 7.91 -19.24 10.59
C HIS A 548 9.09 -18.43 10.09
N GLN A 549 8.87 -17.37 9.32
CA GLN A 549 9.98 -16.65 8.67
C GLN A 549 9.56 -15.30 8.12
N LEU A 550 10.58 -14.50 7.85
CA LEU A 550 10.52 -13.26 7.09
C LEU A 550 11.47 -13.38 5.90
N TYR A 551 10.97 -13.20 4.69
CA TYR A 551 11.79 -13.33 3.49
C TYR A 551 11.35 -12.38 2.38
N GLY A 552 12.35 -11.92 1.63
CA GLY A 552 12.20 -11.17 0.40
C GLY A 552 11.91 -12.08 -0.79
N ILE A 553 11.16 -11.56 -1.74
CA ILE A 553 10.83 -12.24 -3.00
C ILE A 553 11.21 -11.30 -4.13
N ILE A 554 12.12 -11.74 -4.99
CA ILE A 554 12.42 -11.03 -6.23
C ILE A 554 11.29 -11.30 -7.22
N LEU A 555 10.66 -10.23 -7.69
CA LEU A 555 9.49 -10.31 -8.54
C LEU A 555 9.88 -10.72 -9.96
N PRO A 556 9.11 -11.64 -10.57
CA PRO A 556 9.34 -12.02 -11.95
C PRO A 556 9.07 -10.84 -12.89
N THR A 557 9.79 -10.83 -13.99
CA THR A 557 9.60 -9.91 -15.10
C THR A 557 8.26 -10.17 -15.80
N PRO A 558 7.70 -9.19 -16.53
CA PRO A 558 6.48 -9.39 -17.31
C PRO A 558 6.53 -10.57 -18.28
N ASP A 559 7.70 -10.87 -18.85
CA ASP A 559 7.85 -11.97 -19.81
C ASP A 559 7.91 -13.33 -19.12
N GLU A 560 8.60 -13.43 -17.98
CA GLU A 560 8.57 -14.63 -17.11
C GLU A 560 7.13 -14.90 -16.62
N ILE A 561 6.36 -13.87 -16.28
CA ILE A 561 4.94 -14.00 -15.90
C ILE A 561 4.12 -14.55 -17.09
N LYS A 562 4.26 -13.97 -18.29
CA LYS A 562 3.53 -14.43 -19.48
C LYS A 562 3.88 -15.86 -19.84
N GLU A 563 5.15 -16.25 -19.73
CA GLU A 563 5.59 -17.61 -19.99
C GLU A 563 5.01 -18.59 -18.96
N ALA A 564 5.06 -18.25 -17.67
CA ALA A 564 4.47 -19.05 -16.61
C ALA A 564 2.94 -19.18 -16.76
N GLU A 565 2.24 -18.10 -17.15
CA GLU A 565 0.81 -18.14 -17.46
C GLU A 565 0.50 -19.07 -18.64
N ARG A 566 1.31 -19.04 -19.71
CA ARG A 566 1.17 -19.94 -20.88
C ARG A 566 1.39 -21.41 -20.51
N LYS A 567 2.38 -21.69 -19.66
CA LYS A 567 2.71 -23.05 -19.21
C LYS A 567 1.82 -23.55 -18.06
N LEU A 568 1.00 -22.67 -17.48
CA LEU A 568 0.25 -22.93 -16.23
C LEU A 568 1.16 -23.31 -15.05
N GLU A 569 2.38 -22.76 -15.04
CA GLU A 569 3.42 -22.98 -14.03
C GLU A 569 3.60 -21.75 -13.13
N SER A 570 4.40 -21.87 -12.08
CA SER A 570 4.84 -20.74 -11.27
C SER A 570 6.01 -20.05 -11.96
N ALA A 571 5.98 -18.72 -12.02
CA ALA A 571 7.16 -17.97 -12.42
C ALA A 571 8.31 -18.31 -11.45
N PRO A 572 9.56 -18.36 -11.93
CA PRO A 572 10.71 -18.53 -11.04
C PRO A 572 10.72 -17.40 -10.01
N LEU A 573 10.99 -17.74 -8.76
CA LEU A 573 11.08 -16.80 -7.65
C LEU A 573 12.42 -17.01 -6.98
N ASP A 574 13.22 -15.95 -6.95
CA ASP A 574 14.39 -15.90 -6.10
C ASP A 574 13.97 -15.37 -4.73
N ILE A 575 14.39 -16.07 -3.68
CA ILE A 575 14.02 -15.79 -2.29
C ILE A 575 15.26 -15.36 -1.51
N GLU A 576 15.16 -14.25 -0.79
CA GLU A 576 16.14 -13.79 0.19
C GLU A 576 15.59 -14.05 1.59
N LEU A 577 16.12 -15.05 2.30
CA LEU A 577 15.72 -15.29 3.69
C LEU A 577 16.32 -14.20 4.59
N ILE A 578 15.46 -13.47 5.30
CA ILE A 578 15.87 -12.37 6.18
C ILE A 578 15.88 -12.82 7.63
N ASP A 579 14.87 -13.61 8.04
CA ASP A 579 14.77 -14.13 9.40
C ASP A 579 13.99 -15.45 9.43
N GLU A 580 14.34 -16.34 10.36
CA GLU A 580 13.68 -17.63 10.58
C GLU A 580 13.38 -17.83 12.07
N PHE A 581 12.13 -18.18 12.37
CA PHE A 581 11.65 -18.36 13.73
C PHE A 581 11.65 -19.83 14.10
N LEU A 582 12.41 -20.18 15.17
CA LEU A 582 12.51 -21.54 15.69
C LEU A 582 11.13 -22.16 15.99
N HIS A 583 10.19 -21.34 16.44
CA HIS A 583 8.80 -21.70 16.67
C HIS A 583 7.89 -20.70 15.97
N PRO A 584 6.72 -21.13 15.48
CA PRO A 584 5.79 -20.23 14.82
C PRO A 584 5.41 -19.09 15.75
N MET A 585 5.67 -17.86 15.31
CA MET A 585 5.31 -16.64 16.03
C MET A 585 3.80 -16.58 16.22
N LYS A 586 3.38 -16.29 17.45
CA LYS A 586 1.98 -16.12 17.80
C LYS A 586 1.65 -14.67 18.06
N VAL A 587 0.36 -14.33 17.99
CA VAL A 587 -0.11 -12.96 18.28
C VAL A 587 0.33 -12.53 19.69
N LYS A 588 0.32 -13.44 20.68
CA LYS A 588 0.79 -13.13 22.05
C LYS A 588 2.25 -12.66 22.14
N ASP A 589 3.07 -12.95 21.14
CA ASP A 589 4.50 -12.62 21.10
C ASP A 589 4.73 -11.19 20.58
N SER A 590 3.72 -10.55 19.97
CA SER A 590 3.78 -9.15 19.51
C SER A 590 3.33 -8.16 20.59
N GLN A 591 3.55 -6.86 20.37
CA GLN A 591 3.00 -5.82 21.27
C GLN A 591 1.47 -5.76 21.27
N GLU A 592 0.84 -6.02 20.14
CA GLU A 592 -0.62 -6.18 20.07
C GLU A 592 -1.07 -7.32 20.98
N GLY A 593 -0.33 -8.43 20.99
CA GLY A 593 -0.48 -9.52 21.94
C GLY A 593 -0.40 -9.08 23.40
N LYS A 594 0.58 -8.24 23.75
CA LYS A 594 0.71 -7.70 25.11
C LYS A 594 -0.50 -6.86 25.52
N MET A 595 -1.10 -6.11 24.59
CA MET A 595 -2.33 -5.36 24.84
C MET A 595 -3.56 -6.27 25.00
N LEU A 596 -3.69 -7.29 24.16
CA LEU A 596 -4.72 -8.32 24.27
C LEU A 596 -4.62 -9.12 25.59
N GLN A 597 -3.40 -9.42 26.06
CA GLN A 597 -3.20 -10.05 27.37
C GLN A 597 -3.69 -9.17 28.52
N LYS A 598 -3.51 -7.85 28.44
CA LYS A 598 -4.07 -6.92 29.43
C LYS A 598 -5.60 -6.94 29.39
N GLU A 599 -6.20 -6.92 28.20
CA GLU A 599 -7.65 -7.05 28.03
C GLU A 599 -8.15 -8.37 28.63
N ARG A 600 -7.51 -9.50 28.31
CA ARG A 600 -7.80 -10.83 28.88
C ARG A 600 -7.82 -10.80 30.40
N ASN A 601 -6.77 -10.24 31.01
CA ASN A 601 -6.65 -10.13 32.47
C ASN A 601 -7.76 -9.26 33.07
N GLN A 602 -8.14 -8.16 32.41
CA GLN A 602 -9.23 -7.28 32.84
C GLN A 602 -10.60 -7.96 32.73
N LEU A 603 -10.87 -8.65 31.63
CA LEU A 603 -12.09 -9.43 31.41
C LEU A 603 -12.24 -10.50 32.49
N MET A 604 -11.17 -11.24 32.78
CA MET A 604 -11.20 -12.28 33.82
C MET A 604 -11.51 -11.71 35.20
N LYS A 605 -10.88 -10.59 35.58
CA LYS A 605 -11.18 -9.88 36.83
C LYS A 605 -12.65 -9.44 36.91
N LYS A 606 -13.20 -8.93 35.80
CA LYS A 606 -14.59 -8.48 35.72
C LYS A 606 -15.56 -9.66 35.86
N ILE A 607 -15.29 -10.79 35.20
CA ILE A 607 -16.09 -12.01 35.30
C ILE A 607 -16.09 -12.52 36.74
N THR A 608 -14.92 -12.68 37.38
CA THR A 608 -14.82 -13.16 38.76
C THR A 608 -15.57 -12.25 39.74
N ARG A 609 -15.50 -10.92 39.54
CA ARG A 609 -16.23 -9.97 40.37
C ARG A 609 -17.74 -10.09 40.21
N LEU A 610 -18.25 -10.14 38.98
CA LEU A 610 -19.68 -10.26 38.72
C LEU A 610 -20.26 -11.59 39.21
N GLU A 611 -19.49 -12.67 39.12
CA GLU A 611 -19.89 -13.97 39.67
C GLU A 611 -20.00 -13.92 41.20
N ALA A 612 -19.02 -13.30 41.88
CA ALA A 612 -19.06 -13.11 43.33
C ALA A 612 -20.24 -12.21 43.78
N GLU A 613 -20.61 -11.21 42.98
CA GLU A 613 -21.79 -10.34 43.20
C GLU A 613 -23.13 -11.03 42.87
N THR A 614 -23.10 -12.19 42.19
CA THR A 614 -24.30 -12.98 41.85
C THR A 614 -24.50 -14.14 42.84
N THR A 615 -23.42 -14.59 43.48
CA THR A 615 -23.42 -15.65 44.49
C THR A 615 -23.76 -15.14 45.90
N ASN A 616 -23.53 -13.85 46.17
CA ASN A 616 -24.00 -13.12 47.36
C ASN A 616 -25.39 -12.50 47.13
#